data_AF-A0A661I5C3-F1
#
_entry.id   AF-A0A661I5C3-F1
#
_cell.length_a   1.000
_cell.length_b   1.000
_cell.length_c   1.000
_cell.angle_alpha   90.00
_cell.angle_beta   90.00
_cell.angle_gamma   90.00
#
_symmetry.space_group_name_H-M   'P 1'
#
loop_
_entity.id
_entity.type
_entity.pdbx_description
1 polymer ?
#
loop_
_entity_poly.entity_id
_entity_poly.type
_entity_poly.pdbx_seq_one_letter_code
_entity_poly.pdbx_strand_id
1 'polypeptide(L)'
;MQRSITNQKSLSYFIYIILFIIYESLSSIYLFLPPLLSILFILFLKNLKYDNSFFILMIAFCLLIFEAEKGYLIFSSIIYFLFLYKFIIPRLNQNISCAICLKFSYVLLVYIGFYMFSLLLSNIFLLPVPSINYYIVYYIVIEFFIVSIL
;
A
#
# COMPACT_ATOMS: atom_id res chain seq x y z
N MET A 1 19.98 20.37 27.95
CA MET A 1 19.87 20.10 26.50
C MET A 1 19.36 18.67 26.31
N GLN A 2 18.04 18.50 26.20
CA GLN A 2 17.45 17.20 25.85
C GLN A 2 17.64 16.98 24.34
N ARG A 3 18.40 15.95 23.96
CA ARG A 3 18.43 15.48 22.57
C ARG A 3 17.01 15.07 22.17
N SER A 4 16.45 15.76 21.18
CA SER A 4 15.15 15.50 20.60
C SER A 4 15.15 14.13 19.90
N ILE A 5 14.79 13.09 20.64
CA ILE A 5 14.57 11.73 20.14
C ILE A 5 13.58 11.70 18.95
N THR A 6 12.72 12.73 18.86
CA THR A 6 11.79 12.99 17.75
C THR A 6 12.49 13.19 16.40
N ASN A 7 13.66 13.84 16.36
CA ASN A 7 14.36 14.15 15.10
C ASN A 7 14.99 12.90 14.46
N GLN A 8 15.48 11.96 15.28
CA GLN A 8 16.18 10.78 14.78
C GLN A 8 15.23 9.80 14.08
N LYS A 9 14.00 9.65 14.60
CA LYS A 9 12.95 8.85 13.96
C LYS A 9 12.47 9.49 12.65
N SER A 10 12.34 10.82 12.60
CA SER A 10 11.94 11.54 11.38
C SER A 10 12.93 11.35 10.23
N LEU A 11 14.23 11.40 10.52
CA LEU A 11 15.29 11.22 9.52
C LEU A 11 15.28 9.81 8.91
N SER A 12 14.97 8.79 9.71
CA SER A 12 14.81 7.41 9.20
C SER A 12 13.68 7.29 8.17
N TYR A 13 12.59 8.04 8.33
CA TYR A 13 11.45 7.95 7.42
C TYR A 13 11.73 8.59 6.06
N PHE A 14 12.47 9.70 6.03
CA PHE A 14 12.94 10.27 4.76
C PHE A 14 13.81 9.30 3.97
N ILE A 15 14.68 8.55 4.65
CA ILE A 15 15.50 7.51 4.00
C ILE A 15 14.62 6.43 3.36
N TYR A 16 13.56 5.98 4.05
CA TYR A 16 12.62 5.01 3.48
C TYR A 16 11.89 5.54 2.23
N ILE A 17 11.53 6.82 2.19
CA ILE A 17 10.91 7.43 1.01
C ILE A 17 11.88 7.44 -0.17
N ILE A 18 13.12 7.87 0.05
CA ILE A 18 14.14 7.91 -1.02
C ILE A 18 14.37 6.50 -1.57
N LEU A 19 14.49 5.50 -0.69
CA LEU A 19 14.60 4.10 -1.09
C LEU A 19 13.36 3.63 -1.84
N PHE A 20 12.16 4.02 -1.41
CA PHE A 20 10.91 3.67 -2.09
C PHE A 20 10.84 4.28 -3.50
N ILE A 21 11.22 5.55 -3.67
CA ILE A 21 11.26 6.20 -4.98
C ILE A 21 12.22 5.46 -5.92
N ILE A 22 13.44 5.17 -5.45
CA ILE A 22 14.44 4.43 -6.24
C ILE A 22 13.88 3.05 -6.63
N TYR A 23 13.24 2.38 -5.67
CA TYR A 23 12.65 1.06 -5.87
C TYR A 23 11.50 1.08 -6.88
N GLU A 24 10.58 2.04 -6.79
CA GLU A 24 9.43 2.14 -7.68
C GLU A 24 9.89 2.45 -9.10
N SER A 25 10.85 3.37 -9.25
CA SER A 25 11.47 3.64 -10.54
C SER A 25 12.18 2.42 -11.13
N LEU A 26 12.81 1.57 -10.31
CA LEU A 26 13.35 0.26 -10.74
C LEU A 26 12.24 -0.73 -11.13
N SER A 27 11.12 -0.76 -10.39
CA SER A 27 9.93 -1.57 -10.66
C SER A 27 9.25 -1.17 -11.97
N SER A 28 9.33 0.09 -12.38
CA SER A 28 8.84 0.54 -13.70
C SER A 28 9.61 -0.11 -14.86
N ILE A 29 10.91 -0.38 -14.67
CA ILE A 29 11.80 -0.98 -15.68
C ILE A 29 11.74 -2.51 -15.61
N TYR A 30 11.72 -3.07 -14.40
CA TYR A 30 11.73 -4.50 -14.16
C TYR A 30 10.37 -4.99 -13.63
N LEU A 31 9.56 -5.60 -14.51
CA LEU A 31 8.26 -6.22 -14.17
C LEU A 31 8.34 -7.37 -13.14
N PHE A 32 9.53 -7.71 -12.66
CA PHE A 32 9.68 -8.72 -11.61
C PHE A 32 9.47 -8.13 -10.20
N LEU A 33 9.69 -6.82 -10.03
CA LEU A 33 9.62 -6.20 -8.72
C LEU A 33 8.16 -5.83 -8.36
N PRO A 34 7.63 -6.31 -7.22
CA PRO A 34 6.27 -5.96 -6.80
C PRO A 34 6.20 -4.50 -6.31
N PRO A 35 5.09 -3.78 -6.50
CA PRO A 35 4.95 -2.36 -6.11
C PRO A 35 4.86 -2.07 -4.59
N LEU A 36 5.04 -3.07 -3.73
CA LEU A 36 5.01 -3.00 -2.26
C LEU A 36 3.69 -2.43 -1.69
N LEU A 37 2.59 -2.55 -2.44
CA LEU A 37 1.32 -1.89 -2.14
C LEU A 37 0.70 -2.43 -0.84
N SER A 38 0.80 -3.74 -0.58
CA SER A 38 0.30 -4.35 0.65
C SER A 38 1.12 -3.96 1.86
N ILE A 39 2.43 -3.74 1.68
CA ILE A 39 3.32 -3.29 2.76
C ILE A 39 2.97 -1.86 3.15
N LEU A 40 2.77 -0.98 2.16
CA LEU A 40 2.28 0.39 2.39
C LEU A 40 0.94 0.37 3.13
N PHE A 41 0.02 -0.52 2.76
CA PHE A 41 -1.26 -0.66 3.43
C PHE A 41 -1.12 -1.09 4.90
N ILE A 42 -0.28 -2.08 5.21
CA ILE A 42 -0.07 -2.54 6.59
C ILE A 42 0.60 -1.47 7.44
N LEU A 43 1.59 -0.76 6.88
CA LEU A 43 2.22 0.38 7.52
C LEU A 43 1.20 1.50 7.77
N PHE A 44 0.30 1.75 6.84
CA PHE A 44 -0.81 2.70 6.99
C PHE A 44 -1.74 2.29 8.14
N LEU A 45 -2.19 1.04 8.18
CA LEU A 45 -3.02 0.51 9.26
C LEU A 45 -2.35 0.63 10.63
N LYS A 46 -1.05 0.32 10.70
CA LYS A 46 -0.28 0.40 11.95
C LYS A 46 -0.20 1.84 12.45
N ASN A 47 0.12 2.78 11.57
CA ASN A 47 0.35 4.18 11.98
C ASN A 47 -0.92 4.98 12.20
N LEU A 48 -2.04 4.59 11.58
CA LEU A 48 -3.37 5.09 11.95
C LEU A 48 -3.74 4.77 13.40
N LYS A 49 -3.31 3.62 13.93
CA LYS A 49 -3.59 3.25 15.33
C LYS A 49 -2.72 4.00 16.35
N TYR A 50 -1.54 4.47 15.93
CA TYR A 50 -0.60 5.20 16.80
C TYR A 50 -0.69 6.72 16.62
N ASP A 51 -1.67 7.23 15.87
CA ASP A 51 -1.88 8.66 15.57
C ASP A 51 -0.63 9.42 15.07
N ASN A 52 0.27 8.72 14.39
CA ASN A 52 1.48 9.31 13.81
C ASN A 52 1.14 10.00 12.48
N SER A 53 0.52 11.17 12.55
CA SER A 53 0.06 11.96 11.38
C SER A 53 1.16 12.23 10.35
N PHE A 54 2.39 12.52 10.80
CA PHE A 54 3.53 12.74 9.91
C PHE A 54 3.88 11.52 9.06
N PHE A 55 3.82 10.31 9.64
CA PHE A 55 4.14 9.09 8.91
C PHE A 55 3.04 8.71 7.92
N ILE A 56 1.78 8.98 8.28
CA ILE A 56 0.64 8.80 7.38
C ILE A 56 0.77 9.72 6.16
N LEU A 57 1.17 10.99 6.36
CA LEU A 57 1.46 11.91 5.26
C LEU A 57 2.59 11.39 4.36
N MET A 58 3.63 10.81 4.93
CA MET A 58 4.72 10.19 4.17
C MET A 58 4.27 8.97 3.35
N ILE A 59 3.44 8.10 3.92
CA ILE A 59 2.84 6.99 3.16
C ILE A 59 1.95 7.52 2.03
N ALA A 60 1.14 8.54 2.30
CA ALA A 60 0.30 9.16 1.28
C ALA A 60 1.14 9.73 0.13
N PHE A 61 2.29 10.34 0.43
CA PHE A 61 3.23 10.78 -0.60
C PHE A 61 3.79 9.62 -1.43
N CYS A 62 4.16 8.50 -0.80
CA CYS A 62 4.59 7.29 -1.51
C CYS A 62 3.50 6.73 -2.43
N LEU A 63 2.25 6.74 -1.98
CA LEU A 63 1.09 6.31 -2.77
C LEU A 63 0.86 7.21 -3.99
N LEU A 64 1.03 8.52 -3.86
CA LEU A 64 0.94 9.45 -4.99
C LEU A 64 2.02 9.18 -6.04
N ILE A 65 3.25 8.85 -5.61
CA ILE A 65 4.33 8.46 -6.53
C ILE A 65 3.96 7.17 -7.26
N PHE A 66 3.47 6.17 -6.54
CA PHE A 66 3.02 4.90 -7.14
C PHE A 66 1.92 5.12 -8.19
N GLU A 67 0.91 5.95 -7.89
CA GLU A 67 -0.16 6.27 -8.82
C GLU A 67 0.37 6.98 -10.08
N ALA A 68 1.30 7.92 -9.89
CA ALA A 68 1.91 8.67 -10.98
C ALA A 68 2.75 7.76 -11.90
N GLU A 69 3.54 6.84 -11.34
CA GLU A 69 4.37 5.93 -12.13
C GLU A 69 3.55 4.88 -12.89
N LYS A 70 2.49 4.34 -12.28
CA LYS A 70 1.64 3.31 -12.91
C LYS A 70 0.48 3.88 -13.74
N GLY A 71 0.28 5.19 -13.73
CA GLY A 71 -0.77 5.87 -14.50
C GLY A 71 -2.19 5.69 -13.94
N TYR A 72 -2.32 5.46 -12.64
CA TYR A 72 -3.62 5.40 -11.97
C TYR A 72 -4.17 6.80 -11.67
N LEU A 73 -5.48 6.88 -11.42
CA LEU A 73 -6.12 8.13 -11.02
C LEU A 73 -5.59 8.61 -9.67
N ILE A 74 -5.23 9.88 -9.58
CA ILE A 74 -4.63 10.49 -8.38
C ILE A 74 -5.60 10.39 -7.20
N PHE A 75 -5.10 10.03 -6.03
CA PHE A 75 -5.82 9.76 -4.78
C PHE A 75 -6.66 8.47 -4.75
N SER A 76 -6.73 7.70 -5.83
CA SER A 76 -7.54 6.46 -5.86
C SER A 76 -7.10 5.45 -4.80
N SER A 77 -5.80 5.23 -4.62
CA SER A 77 -5.22 4.31 -3.64
C SER A 77 -5.45 4.76 -2.21
N ILE A 78 -5.36 6.07 -1.95
CA ILE A 78 -5.60 6.65 -0.62
C ILE A 78 -7.08 6.49 -0.24
N ILE A 79 -7.99 6.81 -1.16
CA ILE A 79 -9.43 6.62 -0.95
C ILE A 79 -9.73 5.14 -0.69
N TYR A 80 -9.13 4.26 -1.48
CA TYR A 80 -9.29 2.82 -1.32
C TYR A 80 -8.78 2.30 0.03
N PHE A 81 -7.62 2.77 0.50
CA PHE A 81 -7.06 2.39 1.80
C PHE A 81 -7.95 2.84 2.96
N LEU A 82 -8.50 4.05 2.88
CA LEU A 82 -9.46 4.55 3.86
C LEU A 82 -10.76 3.74 3.87
N PHE A 83 -11.25 3.36 2.69
CA PHE A 83 -12.41 2.49 2.54
C PHE A 83 -12.16 1.12 3.17
N LEU A 84 -11.04 0.48 2.86
CA LEU A 84 -10.63 -0.79 3.47
C LEU A 84 -10.58 -0.66 5.00
N TYR A 85 -9.85 0.33 5.50
CA TYR A 85 -9.66 0.57 6.94
C TYR A 85 -10.99 0.72 7.68
N LYS A 86 -11.91 1.52 7.15
CA LYS A 86 -13.16 1.86 7.84
C LYS A 86 -14.20 0.73 7.77
N PHE A 87 -14.32 0.04 6.65
CA PHE A 87 -15.44 -0.88 6.42
C PHE A 87 -15.06 -2.37 6.51
N ILE A 88 -13.89 -2.75 6.00
CA ILE A 88 -13.54 -4.14 5.73
C ILE A 88 -12.65 -4.72 6.83
N ILE A 89 -11.62 -3.97 7.23
CA ILE A 89 -10.69 -4.36 8.30
C ILE A 89 -11.37 -4.69 9.64
N PRO A 90 -12.33 -3.90 10.18
CA PRO A 90 -12.99 -4.25 11.43
C PRO A 90 -13.75 -5.57 11.35
N ARG A 91 -14.39 -5.86 10.21
CA ARG A 91 -15.12 -7.12 9.99
C ARG A 91 -14.18 -8.32 9.87
N LEU A 92 -13.03 -8.15 9.22
CA LEU A 92 -12.02 -9.21 9.11
C LEU A 92 -11.41 -9.56 10.46
N ASN A 93 -11.08 -8.55 11.26
CA ASN A 93 -10.51 -8.76 12.60
C ASN A 93 -11.50 -9.47 13.54
N GLN A 94 -12.80 -9.35 13.32
CA GLN A 94 -13.82 -10.05 14.11
C GLN A 94 -13.99 -11.51 13.66
N ASN A 95 -13.88 -11.79 12.36
CA ASN A 95 -14.16 -13.11 11.80
C ASN A 95 -12.95 -14.04 11.77
N ILE A 96 -11.72 -13.50 11.75
CA ILE A 96 -10.48 -14.27 11.58
C ILE A 96 -9.64 -14.16 12.84
N SER A 97 -9.38 -15.29 13.49
CA SER A 97 -8.54 -15.37 14.70
C SER A 97 -7.05 -15.58 14.40
N CYS A 98 -6.71 -16.19 13.26
CA CYS A 98 -5.31 -16.47 12.91
C CYS A 98 -4.61 -15.24 12.31
N ALA A 99 -3.54 -14.77 12.95
CA ALA A 99 -2.78 -13.58 12.51
C ALA A 99 -2.21 -13.72 11.09
N ILE A 100 -1.75 -14.91 10.70
CA ILE A 100 -1.18 -15.17 9.36
C ILE A 100 -2.28 -15.13 8.30
N CYS A 101 -3.43 -15.76 8.55
CA CYS A 101 -4.58 -15.70 7.66
C CYS A 101 -5.10 -14.28 7.50
N LEU A 102 -5.05 -13.49 8.58
CA LEU A 102 -5.47 -12.09 8.58
C LEU A 102 -4.56 -11.26 7.66
N LYS A 103 -3.23 -11.40 7.81
CA LYS A 103 -2.25 -10.78 6.90
C LYS A 103 -2.44 -11.19 5.45
N PHE A 104 -2.66 -12.48 5.18
CA PHE A 104 -2.95 -12.97 3.83
C PHE A 104 -4.19 -12.31 3.24
N SER A 105 -5.27 -12.21 4.02
CA SER A 105 -6.50 -11.55 3.58
C SER A 105 -6.27 -10.08 3.22
N TYR A 106 -5.39 -9.38 3.95
CA TYR A 106 -5.03 -8.00 3.62
C TYR A 106 -4.32 -7.91 2.28
N VAL A 107 -3.30 -8.75 2.03
CA VAL A 107 -2.57 -8.75 0.75
C VAL A 107 -3.53 -9.01 -0.42
N LEU A 108 -4.41 -10.00 -0.28
CA LEU A 108 -5.41 -10.30 -1.31
C LEU A 108 -6.37 -9.12 -1.55
N LEU A 109 -6.92 -8.52 -0.49
CA LEU A 109 -7.85 -7.41 -0.61
C LEU A 109 -7.18 -6.17 -1.19
N VAL A 110 -5.93 -5.92 -0.82
CA VAL A 110 -5.18 -4.79 -1.34
C VAL A 110 -4.97 -4.93 -2.83
N TYR A 111 -4.50 -6.08 -3.32
CA TYR A 111 -4.28 -6.26 -4.77
C TYR A 111 -5.56 -6.43 -5.57
N ILE A 112 -6.36 -7.44 -5.24
CA ILE A 112 -7.55 -7.79 -6.01
C ILE A 112 -8.60 -6.70 -5.86
N GLY A 113 -8.80 -6.22 -4.64
CA GLY A 113 -9.82 -5.19 -4.41
C GLY A 113 -9.42 -3.82 -4.93
N PHE A 114 -8.13 -3.43 -4.90
CA PHE A 114 -7.69 -2.18 -5.54
C PHE A 114 -7.88 -2.25 -7.06
N TYR A 115 -7.55 -3.40 -7.66
CA TYR A 115 -7.78 -3.60 -9.09
C TYR A 115 -9.27 -3.49 -9.46
N MET A 116 -10.15 -4.12 -8.69
CA MET A 116 -11.61 -4.00 -8.88
C MET A 116 -12.09 -2.56 -8.70
N PHE A 117 -11.54 -1.83 -7.72
CA PHE A 117 -11.85 -0.42 -7.50
C PHE A 117 -11.40 0.46 -8.66
N SER A 118 -10.20 0.19 -9.20
CA SER A 118 -9.66 0.89 -10.37
C SER A 118 -10.48 0.64 -11.63
N LEU A 119 -10.97 -0.59 -11.83
CA LEU A 119 -11.92 -0.91 -12.92
C LEU A 119 -13.23 -0.12 -12.81
N LEU A 120 -13.80 -0.04 -11.60
CA LEU A 120 -15.02 0.75 -11.37
C LEU A 120 -14.80 2.23 -11.70
N LEU A 121 -13.67 2.80 -11.24
CA LEU A 121 -13.28 4.17 -11.54
C LEU A 121 -13.08 4.40 -13.05
N SER A 122 -12.35 3.51 -13.73
CA SER A 122 -12.11 3.60 -15.16
C SER A 122 -13.41 3.61 -15.97
N ASN A 123 -14.41 2.81 -15.59
CA ASN A 123 -15.72 2.83 -16.23
C ASN A 123 -16.50 4.13 -15.97
N ILE A 124 -16.41 4.69 -14.76
CA ILE A 124 -17.09 5.95 -14.41
C ILE A 124 -16.46 7.14 -15.14
N PHE A 125 -15.14 7.16 -15.25
CA PHE A 125 -14.36 8.27 -15.82
C PHE A 125 -14.00 8.08 -17.31
N LEU A 126 -14.44 6.99 -17.95
CA LEU A 126 -14.08 6.60 -19.33
C LEU A 126 -12.57 6.57 -19.60
N LEU A 127 -11.79 6.12 -18.62
CA LEU A 127 -10.33 5.99 -18.71
C LEU A 127 -9.94 4.62 -19.32
N PRO A 128 -8.75 4.49 -19.92
CA PRO A 128 -8.27 3.19 -20.41
C PRO A 128 -8.26 2.16 -19.29
N VAL A 129 -8.86 1.00 -19.56
CA VAL A 129 -8.99 -0.08 -18.59
C VAL A 129 -7.62 -0.67 -18.31
N PRO A 130 -7.20 -0.81 -17.04
CA PRO A 130 -5.95 -1.49 -16.72
C PRO A 130 -6.00 -2.94 -17.20
N SER A 131 -4.90 -3.47 -17.72
CA SER A 131 -4.83 -4.86 -18.18
C SER A 131 -4.46 -5.78 -17.02
N ILE A 132 -5.24 -6.86 -16.82
CA ILE A 132 -4.87 -7.92 -15.88
C ILE A 132 -3.73 -8.71 -16.49
N ASN A 133 -2.56 -8.64 -15.87
CA ASN A 133 -1.41 -9.41 -16.28
C ASN A 133 -1.07 -10.48 -15.23
N TYR A 134 -0.48 -11.60 -15.66
CA TYR A 134 -0.17 -12.73 -14.78
C TYR A 134 0.80 -12.35 -13.64
N TYR A 135 1.56 -11.28 -13.85
CA TYR A 135 2.43 -10.65 -12.84
C TYR A 135 1.70 -10.22 -11.57
N ILE A 136 0.40 -9.92 -11.63
CA ILE A 136 -0.36 -9.53 -10.42
C ILE A 136 -0.42 -10.70 -9.43
N VAL A 137 -0.66 -11.92 -9.92
CA VAL A 137 -0.67 -13.13 -9.08
C VAL A 137 0.72 -13.36 -8.48
N TYR A 138 1.77 -13.14 -9.27
CA TYR A 138 3.15 -13.24 -8.82
C TYR A 138 3.46 -12.24 -7.68
N TYR A 139 3.03 -10.99 -7.81
CA TYR A 139 3.22 -9.97 -6.78
C TYR A 139 2.49 -10.28 -5.47
N ILE A 140 1.27 -10.82 -5.55
CA ILE A 140 0.50 -11.27 -4.38
C ILE A 140 1.29 -12.30 -3.58
N VAL A 141 1.91 -13.27 -4.27
CA VAL A 141 2.68 -14.34 -3.61
C VAL A 141 3.92 -13.77 -2.93
N ILE A 142 4.71 -12.94 -3.61
CA ILE A 142 5.92 -12.35 -3.02
C ILE A 142 5.57 -11.47 -1.83
N GLU A 143 4.62 -10.55 -2.00
CA GLU A 143 4.27 -9.63 -0.92
C GLU A 143 3.67 -10.35 0.27
N PHE A 144 2.94 -11.44 0.04
CA PHE A 144 2.50 -12.28 1.14
C PHE A 144 3.67 -12.81 1.98
N PHE A 145 4.73 -13.33 1.35
CA PHE A 145 5.91 -13.77 2.09
C PHE A 145 6.56 -12.64 2.87
N ILE A 146 6.72 -11.46 2.25
CA ILE A 146 7.31 -10.29 2.91
C ILE A 146 6.47 -9.86 4.12
N VAL A 147 5.16 -9.78 3.93
CA VAL A 147 4.22 -9.39 4.99
C VAL A 147 4.15 -10.42 6.11
N SER A 148 4.29 -11.71 5.80
CA SER A 148 4.24 -12.77 6.81
C SER A 148 5.40 -12.64 7.81
N ILE A 149 6.57 -12.20 7.33
CA ILE A 149 7.78 -11.95 8.15
C ILE A 149 7.63 -10.72 9.07
N LEU A 150 6.86 -9.71 8.63
CA LEU A 150 6.73 -8.40 9.29
C LEU A 150 5.72 -8.38 10.45
#